data_AF-A0A657AMH6-F1
#
_entry.id   AF-A0A657AMH6-F1
#
_cell.length_a   1.000
_cell.length_b   1.000
_cell.length_c   1.000
_cell.angle_alpha   90.00
_cell.angle_beta   90.00
_cell.angle_gamma   90.00
#
_symmetry.space_group_name_H-M   'P 1'
#
loop_
_entity.id
_entity.type
_entity.pdbx_description
1 polymer ?
#
loop_
_entity_poly.entity_id
_entity_poly.type
_entity_poly.pdbx_seq_one_letter_code
_entity_poly.pdbx_strand_id
1 'polypeptide(L)'
;MEEVKESNDGILAMMNVITDIAEQTNLLALNAAIEAARAGDQGRGFAVVADEVRTLSKKSNESAQKIRTLLDKASSDVKAGAEAVNMSGSALDKVVISVKQAAGNISTVSDSMSKQRTQIEEIVLESKNVEDISRTNADAGQTLMDASQGLSELAHELSIMAKDMNTLVRSA
;
A
#
# COMPACT_ATOMS: atom_id res chain seq x y z
N MET A 1 -14.47 -19.55 -3.36
CA MET A 1 -14.65 -19.66 -4.82
C MET A 1 -14.46 -21.09 -5.30
N GLU A 2 -13.51 -21.85 -4.74
CA GLU A 2 -13.33 -23.29 -4.98
C GLU A 2 -14.65 -24.08 -4.84
N GLU A 3 -15.36 -23.94 -3.71
CA GLU A 3 -16.64 -24.63 -3.46
C GLU A 3 -17.74 -24.28 -4.47
N VAL A 4 -17.78 -23.02 -4.92
CA VAL A 4 -18.76 -22.57 -5.93
C VAL A 4 -18.45 -23.22 -7.28
N LYS A 5 -17.16 -23.29 -7.64
CA LYS A 5 -16.71 -23.98 -8.86
C LYS A 5 -17.02 -25.47 -8.79
N GLU A 6 -16.70 -26.13 -7.68
CA GLU A 6 -16.96 -27.56 -7.49
C GLU A 6 -18.47 -27.87 -7.54
N SER A 7 -19.29 -27.04 -6.90
CA SER A 7 -20.75 -27.15 -6.99
C SER A 7 -21.25 -26.98 -8.44
N ASN A 8 -20.71 -26.00 -9.16
CA ASN A 8 -21.07 -25.74 -10.56
C ASN A 8 -20.69 -26.91 -11.48
N ASP A 9 -19.51 -27.50 -11.28
CA ASP A 9 -19.05 -28.69 -12.01
C ASP A 9 -19.95 -29.90 -11.73
N GLY A 10 -20.40 -30.06 -10.48
CA GLY A 10 -21.39 -31.08 -10.10
C GLY A 10 -22.73 -30.90 -10.81
N ILE A 11 -23.22 -29.65 -10.91
CA ILE A 11 -24.47 -29.36 -11.63
C ILE A 11 -24.30 -29.62 -13.14
N LEU A 12 -23.16 -29.27 -13.73
CA LEU A 12 -22.85 -29.57 -15.14
C LEU A 12 -22.89 -31.07 -15.41
N ALA A 13 -22.33 -31.90 -14.52
CA ALA A 13 -22.41 -33.35 -14.63
C ALA A 13 -23.87 -33.85 -14.61
N MET A 14 -24.71 -33.28 -13.74
CA MET A 14 -26.15 -33.61 -13.70
C MET A 14 -26.89 -33.16 -14.97
N MET A 15 -26.53 -32.02 -15.56
CA MET A 15 -27.11 -31.58 -16.84
C MET A 15 -26.78 -32.54 -18.00
N ASN A 16 -25.60 -33.18 -18.00
CA ASN A 16 -25.28 -34.24 -18.96
C ASN A 16 -26.23 -35.42 -18.82
N VAL A 17 -26.45 -35.90 -17.59
CA VAL A 17 -27.37 -37.01 -17.32
C VAL A 17 -28.80 -36.68 -17.76
N ILE A 18 -29.27 -35.45 -17.52
CA ILE A 18 -30.61 -35.02 -17.97
C ILE A 18 -30.70 -34.98 -19.51
N THR A 19 -29.63 -34.54 -20.18
CA THR A 19 -29.55 -34.54 -21.65
C THR A 19 -29.64 -35.97 -22.19
N ASP A 20 -28.88 -36.90 -21.61
CA ASP A 20 -28.89 -38.32 -21.99
C ASP A 20 -30.29 -38.94 -21.77
N ILE A 21 -30.94 -38.65 -20.65
CA ILE A 21 -32.32 -39.11 -20.37
C ILE A 21 -33.30 -38.54 -21.39
N ALA A 22 -33.17 -37.26 -21.76
CA ALA A 22 -34.04 -36.64 -22.75
C ALA A 22 -33.88 -37.29 -24.13
N GLU A 23 -32.65 -37.63 -24.54
CA GLU A 23 -32.37 -38.33 -25.79
C GLU A 23 -32.92 -39.77 -25.79
N GLN A 24 -32.73 -40.51 -24.70
CA GLN A 24 -33.31 -41.85 -24.54
C GLN A 24 -34.83 -41.81 -24.57
N THR A 25 -35.45 -40.82 -23.91
CA THR A 25 -36.91 -40.62 -23.93
C THR A 25 -37.40 -40.28 -25.34
N ASN A 26 -36.66 -39.47 -26.09
CA ASN A 26 -36.95 -39.16 -27.49
C ASN A 26 -36.88 -40.41 -28.38
N LEU A 27 -35.89 -41.29 -28.17
CA LEU A 27 -35.78 -42.57 -28.88
C LEU A 27 -36.93 -43.53 -28.53
N LEU A 28 -37.31 -43.62 -27.26
CA LEU A 28 -38.46 -44.41 -26.81
C LEU A 28 -39.77 -43.91 -27.45
N ALA A 29 -39.97 -42.59 -27.48
CA ALA A 29 -41.13 -41.97 -28.12
C ALA A 29 -41.18 -42.26 -29.63
N LEU A 30 -40.02 -42.23 -30.31
CA LEU A 30 -39.93 -42.58 -31.72
C LEU A 30 -40.33 -44.04 -31.97
N ASN A 31 -39.83 -44.98 -31.15
CA ASN A 31 -40.19 -46.39 -31.25
C ASN A 31 -41.69 -46.61 -31.00
N ALA A 32 -42.27 -45.90 -30.03
CA ALA A 32 -43.70 -45.95 -29.75
C ALA A 32 -44.54 -45.41 -30.92
N ALA A 33 -44.10 -44.34 -31.58
CA ALA A 33 -44.75 -43.80 -32.77
C ALA A 33 -44.73 -44.80 -33.94
N ILE A 34 -43.61 -45.51 -34.14
CA ILE A 34 -43.48 -46.56 -35.16
C ILE A 34 -44.45 -47.71 -34.88
N GLU A 35 -44.52 -48.20 -33.63
CA GLU A 35 -45.41 -49.31 -33.29
C GLU A 35 -46.88 -48.91 -33.34
N ALA A 36 -47.21 -47.66 -32.97
CA ALA A 36 -48.55 -47.10 -33.13
C ALA A 36 -48.98 -47.05 -34.61
N ALA A 37 -48.08 -46.65 -35.51
CA ALA A 37 -48.35 -46.68 -36.95
C ALA A 37 -48.55 -48.12 -37.46
N ARG A 38 -47.81 -49.09 -36.90
CA ARG A 38 -47.91 -50.51 -37.25
C ARG A 38 -49.23 -51.14 -36.80
N ALA A 39 -49.81 -50.68 -35.70
CA ALA A 39 -51.12 -51.11 -35.19
C ALA A 39 -52.32 -50.51 -35.95
N GLY A 40 -52.09 -49.59 -36.90
CA GLY A 40 -53.14 -48.98 -37.72
C GLY A 40 -54.16 -48.21 -36.87
N ASP A 41 -55.45 -48.46 -37.10
CA ASP A 41 -56.54 -47.73 -36.42
C ASP A 41 -56.56 -47.94 -34.90
N GLN A 42 -56.08 -49.09 -34.41
CA GLN A 42 -55.99 -49.38 -32.97
C GLN A 42 -54.86 -48.58 -32.28
N GLY A 43 -53.90 -48.06 -33.04
CA GLY A 43 -52.74 -47.32 -32.52
C GLY A 43 -52.93 -45.81 -32.42
N ARG A 44 -54.04 -45.24 -32.89
CA ARG A 44 -54.21 -43.76 -32.99
C ARG A 44 -54.03 -43.03 -31.65
N GLY A 45 -54.53 -43.61 -30.54
CA GLY A 45 -54.33 -43.04 -29.20
C GLY A 45 -52.87 -43.07 -28.74
N PHE A 46 -52.16 -44.16 -29.03
CA PHE A 46 -50.74 -44.31 -28.71
C PHE A 46 -49.85 -43.37 -29.54
N ALA A 47 -50.22 -43.10 -30.80
CA ALA A 47 -49.51 -42.16 -31.66
C ALA A 47 -49.49 -40.73 -31.07
N VAL A 48 -50.63 -40.26 -30.56
CA VAL A 48 -50.73 -38.92 -29.92
C VAL A 48 -49.87 -38.84 -28.67
N VAL A 49 -49.89 -39.88 -27.83
CA VAL A 49 -49.05 -39.93 -26.63
C VAL A 49 -47.57 -39.94 -27.00
N ALA A 50 -47.17 -40.71 -28.02
CA ALA A 50 -45.79 -40.77 -28.49
C ALA A 50 -45.29 -39.40 -28.97
N ASP A 51 -46.09 -38.65 -29.73
CA ASP A 51 -45.72 -37.30 -30.18
C ASP A 51 -45.62 -36.29 -29.03
N GLU A 52 -46.49 -36.38 -28.02
CA GLU A 52 -46.43 -35.51 -26.83
C GLU A 52 -45.16 -35.79 -26.01
N VAL A 53 -44.83 -37.07 -25.79
CA VAL A 53 -43.59 -37.48 -25.11
C VAL A 53 -42.36 -37.02 -25.89
N ARG A 54 -42.40 -37.10 -27.23
CA ARG A 54 -41.31 -36.62 -28.10
C ARG A 54 -41.13 -35.11 -28.02
N THR A 55 -42.23 -34.37 -27.91
CA THR A 55 -42.20 -32.91 -27.78
C THR A 55 -41.65 -32.51 -26.42
N LEU A 56 -42.05 -33.20 -25.35
CA LEU A 56 -41.59 -32.95 -24.00
C LEU A 56 -40.09 -33.26 -23.83
N SER A 57 -39.60 -34.35 -24.43
CA SER A 57 -38.18 -34.72 -24.39
C SER A 57 -37.30 -33.71 -25.13
N LYS A 58 -37.72 -33.22 -26.31
CA LYS A 58 -37.03 -32.12 -27.01
C LYS A 58 -36.96 -30.85 -26.17
N LYS A 59 -38.09 -30.44 -25.57
CA LYS A 59 -38.15 -29.26 -24.70
C LYS A 59 -37.25 -29.40 -23.46
N SER A 60 -37.16 -30.61 -22.90
CA SER A 60 -36.24 -30.93 -21.79
C SER A 60 -34.78 -30.76 -22.22
N ASN A 61 -34.40 -31.29 -23.39
CA ASN A 61 -33.04 -31.15 -23.92
C ASN A 61 -32.67 -29.67 -24.17
N GLU A 62 -33.54 -28.91 -24.82
CA GLU A 62 -33.33 -27.46 -25.04
C GLU A 62 -33.15 -26.70 -23.72
N SER A 63 -33.90 -27.07 -22.68
CA SER A 63 -33.80 -26.44 -21.36
C SER A 63 -32.49 -26.81 -20.66
N ALA A 64 -32.09 -28.08 -20.73
CA ALA A 64 -30.82 -28.56 -20.18
C ALA A 64 -29.63 -27.87 -20.86
N GLN A 65 -29.66 -27.69 -22.19
CA GLN A 65 -28.63 -26.96 -22.92
C GLN A 65 -28.53 -25.49 -22.50
N LYS A 66 -29.68 -24.79 -22.34
CA LYS A 66 -29.68 -23.40 -21.84
C LYS A 66 -29.10 -23.29 -20.43
N ILE A 67 -29.45 -24.21 -19.53
CA ILE A 67 -28.89 -24.25 -18.18
C ILE A 67 -27.37 -24.47 -18.24
N ARG A 68 -26.90 -25.41 -19.07
CA ARG A 68 -25.47 -25.66 -19.29
C ARG A 68 -24.72 -24.39 -19.71
N THR A 69 -25.23 -23.66 -20.71
CA THR A 69 -24.62 -22.39 -21.15
C THR A 69 -24.53 -21.36 -20.01
N LEU A 70 -25.54 -21.28 -19.14
CA LEU A 70 -25.51 -20.40 -17.98
C LEU A 70 -24.47 -20.84 -16.95
N LEU A 71 -24.32 -22.14 -16.71
CA LEU A 71 -23.31 -22.69 -15.80
C LEU A 71 -21.89 -22.52 -16.34
N ASP A 72 -21.69 -22.67 -17.64
CA ASP A 72 -20.40 -22.42 -18.29
C ASP A 72 -19.99 -20.95 -18.13
N LYS A 73 -20.94 -20.03 -18.32
CA LYS A 73 -20.74 -18.61 -18.06
C LYS A 73 -20.42 -18.34 -16.59
N ALA A 74 -21.19 -18.93 -15.67
CA ALA A 74 -20.95 -18.79 -14.23
C ALA A 74 -19.55 -19.28 -13.84
N SER A 75 -19.08 -20.38 -14.42
CA SER A 75 -17.71 -20.89 -14.20
C SER A 75 -16.64 -19.88 -14.64
N SER A 76 -16.82 -19.27 -15.81
CA SER A 76 -15.94 -18.22 -16.30
C SER A 76 -15.93 -16.98 -15.39
N ASP A 77 -17.11 -16.54 -14.94
CA ASP A 77 -17.25 -15.37 -14.07
C ASP A 77 -16.60 -15.63 -12.69
N VAL A 78 -16.77 -16.84 -12.13
CA VAL A 78 -16.10 -17.26 -10.89
C VAL A 78 -14.58 -17.27 -11.06
N LYS A 79 -14.07 -17.78 -12.19
CA LYS A 79 -12.62 -17.79 -12.46
C LYS A 79 -12.05 -16.37 -12.55
N ALA A 80 -12.70 -15.49 -13.32
CA ALA A 80 -12.30 -14.09 -13.43
C ALA A 80 -12.34 -13.37 -12.07
N GLY A 81 -13.38 -13.65 -11.27
CA GLY A 81 -13.48 -13.13 -9.91
C GLY A 81 -12.34 -13.62 -9.00
N ALA A 82 -11.95 -14.89 -9.10
CA ALA A 82 -10.84 -15.45 -8.33
C ALA A 82 -9.51 -14.78 -8.68
N GLU A 83 -9.25 -14.55 -9.97
CA GLU A 83 -8.07 -13.83 -10.45
C GLU A 83 -8.05 -12.38 -9.93
N ALA A 84 -9.17 -11.66 -10.00
CA ALA A 84 -9.29 -10.30 -9.48
C ALA A 84 -9.05 -10.21 -7.97
N VAL A 85 -9.57 -11.17 -7.19
CA VAL A 85 -9.32 -11.25 -5.74
C VAL A 85 -7.85 -11.51 -5.45
N ASN A 86 -7.20 -12.42 -6.19
CA ASN A 86 -5.77 -12.69 -6.04
C ASN A 86 -4.90 -11.46 -6.36
N MET A 87 -5.23 -10.73 -7.44
CA MET A 87 -4.55 -9.48 -7.77
C MET A 87 -4.72 -8.42 -6.68
N SER A 88 -5.93 -8.30 -6.14
CA SER A 88 -6.23 -7.38 -5.03
C SER A 88 -5.46 -7.77 -3.77
N GLY A 89 -5.35 -9.06 -3.46
CA GLY A 89 -4.53 -9.57 -2.35
C GLY A 89 -3.06 -9.17 -2.50
N SER A 90 -2.47 -9.39 -3.67
CA SER A 90 -1.08 -8.99 -3.94
C SER A 90 -0.86 -7.48 -3.84
N ALA A 91 -1.84 -6.67 -4.27
CA ALA A 91 -1.78 -5.22 -4.12
C ALA A 91 -1.82 -4.80 -2.64
N LEU A 92 -2.69 -5.42 -1.84
CA LEU A 92 -2.77 -5.18 -0.40
C LEU A 92 -1.48 -5.58 0.32
N ASP A 93 -0.83 -6.68 -0.06
CA ASP A 93 0.48 -7.07 0.50
C ASP A 93 1.55 -6.00 0.25
N LYS A 94 1.58 -5.41 -0.96
CA LYS A 94 2.49 -4.29 -1.28
C LYS A 94 2.19 -3.04 -0.44
N VAL A 95 0.91 -2.76 -0.18
CA VAL A 95 0.49 -1.66 0.71
C VAL A 95 1.00 -1.92 2.13
N VAL A 96 0.83 -3.13 2.66
CA VAL A 96 1.33 -3.51 4.00
C VAL A 96 2.84 -3.33 4.10
N ILE A 97 3.61 -3.76 3.10
CA ILE A 97 5.06 -3.58 3.04
C ILE A 97 5.42 -2.08 3.06
N SER A 98 4.76 -1.28 2.24
CA SER A 98 5.00 0.16 2.14
C SER A 98 4.70 0.89 3.47
N VAL A 99 3.62 0.50 4.15
CA VAL A 99 3.26 1.04 5.47
C VAL A 99 4.31 0.67 6.52
N LYS A 100 4.83 -0.56 6.51
CA LYS A 100 5.92 -0.98 7.41
C LYS A 100 7.20 -0.18 7.18
N GLN A 101 7.56 0.08 5.92
CA GLN A 101 8.70 0.93 5.58
C GLN A 101 8.52 2.37 6.06
N ALA A 102 7.33 2.95 5.85
CA ALA A 102 7.02 4.29 6.34
C ALA A 102 7.11 4.37 7.87
N ALA A 103 6.60 3.37 8.60
CA ALA A 103 6.73 3.30 10.05
C ALA A 103 8.20 3.21 10.50
N GLY A 104 9.01 2.41 9.80
CA GLY A 104 10.46 2.35 10.04
C GLY A 104 11.16 3.69 9.87
N ASN A 105 10.86 4.39 8.77
CA ASN A 105 11.41 5.73 8.50
C ASN A 105 11.01 6.74 9.59
N ILE A 106 9.76 6.71 10.05
CA ILE A 106 9.29 7.58 11.14
C ILE A 106 10.07 7.29 12.43
N SER A 107 10.35 6.03 12.74
CA SER A 107 11.18 5.66 13.90
C SER A 107 12.59 6.23 13.78
N THR A 108 13.22 6.10 12.61
CA THR A 108 14.55 6.68 12.36
C THR A 108 14.55 8.20 12.51
N VAL A 109 13.54 8.89 11.98
CA VAL A 109 13.40 10.35 12.12
C VAL A 109 13.24 10.73 13.59
N SER A 110 12.43 9.99 14.36
CA SER A 110 12.24 10.23 15.79
C SER A 110 13.56 10.10 16.56
N ASP A 111 14.37 9.07 16.25
CA ASP A 111 15.68 8.88 16.87
C ASP A 111 16.65 10.01 16.49
N SER A 112 16.65 10.45 15.23
CA SER A 112 17.45 11.60 14.78
C SER A 112 17.05 12.90 15.48
N MET A 113 15.75 13.14 15.66
CA MET A 113 15.24 14.30 16.40
C MET A 113 15.68 14.30 17.87
N SER A 114 15.67 13.13 18.51
CA SER A 114 16.17 12.99 19.88
C SER A 114 17.66 13.35 19.98
N LYS A 115 18.50 12.83 19.06
CA LYS A 115 19.93 13.16 19.00
C LYS A 115 20.16 14.65 18.72
N GLN A 116 19.41 15.22 17.79
CA GLN A 116 19.51 16.63 17.44
C GLN A 116 19.16 17.54 18.62
N ARG A 117 18.16 17.16 19.44
CA ARG A 117 17.84 17.87 20.68
C ARG A 117 19.04 17.91 21.62
N THR A 118 19.68 16.78 21.88
CA THR A 118 20.88 16.73 22.74
C THR A 118 22.01 17.59 22.17
N GLN A 119 22.25 17.55 20.86
CA GLN A 119 23.26 18.41 20.22
C GLN A 119 22.93 19.90 20.36
N ILE A 120 21.66 20.29 20.30
CA ILE A 120 21.25 21.68 20.53
C ILE A 120 21.55 22.09 21.98
N GLU A 121 21.28 21.20 22.95
CA GLU A 121 21.59 21.46 24.37
C GLU A 121 23.11 21.67 24.58
N GLU A 122 23.96 20.89 23.89
CA GLU A 122 25.42 21.08 23.89
C GLU A 122 25.84 22.42 23.26
N ILE A 123 25.28 22.78 22.10
CA ILE A 123 25.57 24.06 21.43
C ILE A 123 25.21 25.25 22.31
N VAL A 124 24.09 25.17 23.03
CA VAL A 124 23.67 26.22 23.97
C VAL A 124 24.68 26.38 25.11
N LEU A 125 25.24 25.28 25.61
CA LEU A 125 26.26 25.32 26.66
C LEU A 125 27.57 25.93 26.15
N GLU A 126 28.03 25.51 24.96
CA GLU A 126 29.23 26.06 24.35
C GLU A 126 29.07 27.56 24.01
N SER A 127 27.88 27.98 23.59
CA SER A 127 27.61 29.40 23.31
C SER A 127 27.76 30.29 24.56
N LYS A 128 27.40 29.77 25.74
CA LYS A 128 27.63 30.48 27.02
C LYS A 128 29.12 30.59 27.34
N ASN A 129 29.88 29.54 27.10
CA ASN A 129 31.34 29.58 27.27
C ASN A 129 31.99 30.64 26.37
N VAL A 130 31.55 30.72 25.10
CA VAL A 130 32.00 31.78 24.18
C VAL A 130 31.59 33.17 24.65
N GLU A 131 30.38 33.34 25.20
CA GLU A 131 29.93 34.60 25.80
C GLU A 131 30.83 35.04 26.97
N ASP A 132 31.17 34.11 27.87
CA ASP A 132 32.04 34.37 29.02
C ASP A 132 33.46 34.76 28.60
N ILE A 133 34.02 34.07 27.60
CA ILE A 133 35.33 34.43 27.01
C ILE A 133 35.27 35.81 26.36
N SER A 134 34.20 36.11 25.62
CA SER A 134 34.03 37.42 24.97
C SER A 134 33.95 38.54 26.00
N ARG A 135 33.25 38.34 27.13
CA ARG A 135 33.19 39.31 28.23
C ARG A 135 34.56 39.51 28.86
N THR A 136 35.26 38.41 29.16
CA THR A 136 36.62 38.46 29.73
C THR A 136 37.59 39.21 28.81
N ASN A 137 37.51 39.00 27.50
CA ASN A 137 38.32 39.72 26.53
C ASN A 137 38.00 41.22 26.48
N ALA A 138 36.73 41.61 26.62
CA ALA A 138 36.34 43.02 26.71
C ALA A 138 36.91 43.67 27.97
N ASP A 139 36.80 43.02 29.13
CA ASP A 139 37.35 43.50 30.41
C ASP A 139 38.88 43.63 30.36
N ALA A 140 39.56 42.63 29.78
CA ALA A 140 41.00 42.69 29.56
C ALA A 140 41.40 43.82 28.61
N GLY A 141 40.61 44.06 27.55
CA GLY A 141 40.79 45.18 26.64
C GLY A 141 40.67 46.53 27.34
N GLN A 142 39.68 46.69 28.22
CA GLN A 142 39.53 47.91 29.02
C GLN A 142 40.71 48.12 29.95
N THR A 143 41.14 47.07 30.65
CA THR A 143 42.32 47.12 31.55
C THR A 143 43.58 47.53 30.77
N LEU A 144 43.75 47.04 29.54
CA LEU A 144 44.87 47.41 28.68
C LEU A 144 44.82 48.89 28.27
N MET A 145 43.63 49.41 27.94
CA MET A 145 43.44 50.83 27.62
C MET A 145 43.83 51.71 28.82
N ASP A 146 43.35 51.38 30.01
CA ASP A 146 43.65 52.12 31.24
C ASP A 146 45.17 52.09 31.55
N ALA A 147 45.81 50.93 31.39
CA ALA A 147 47.25 50.79 31.55
C ALA A 147 48.04 51.61 30.51
N SER A 148 47.60 51.63 29.25
CA SER A 148 48.22 52.44 28.20
C SER A 148 48.07 53.95 28.46
N GLN A 149 46.93 54.39 28.98
CA GLN A 149 46.68 55.76 29.40
C GLN A 149 47.67 56.17 30.51
N GLY A 150 47.78 55.35 31.57
CA GLY A 150 48.72 55.60 32.66
C GLY A 150 50.18 55.60 32.22
N LEU A 151 50.58 54.72 31.30
CA LEU A 151 51.91 54.73 30.70
C LEU A 151 52.18 56.01 29.88
N SER A 152 51.18 56.51 29.16
CA SER A 152 51.27 57.76 28.41
C SER A 152 51.44 58.97 29.35
N GLU A 153 50.70 59.00 30.46
CA GLU A 153 50.82 60.04 31.48
C GLU A 153 52.21 60.03 32.13
N LEU A 154 52.70 58.85 32.53
CA LEU A 154 54.05 58.70 33.10
C LEU A 154 55.14 59.14 32.12
N ALA A 155 55.01 58.77 30.83
CA ALA A 155 55.94 59.21 29.79
C ALA A 155 55.94 60.75 29.63
N HIS A 156 54.78 61.38 29.75
CA HIS A 156 54.65 62.84 29.72
C HIS A 156 55.34 63.49 30.93
N GLU A 157 55.11 62.99 32.14
CA GLU A 157 55.77 63.48 33.36
C GLU A 157 57.30 63.35 33.28
N LEU A 158 57.80 62.19 32.84
CA LEU A 158 59.24 61.97 32.65
C LEU A 158 59.82 62.94 31.63
N SER A 159 59.09 63.25 30.55
CA SER A 159 59.52 64.24 29.56
C SER A 159 59.60 65.65 30.14
N ILE A 160 58.68 66.04 31.03
CA ILE A 160 58.73 67.33 31.73
C ILE A 160 59.93 67.37 32.67
N MET A 161 60.11 66.33 33.50
CA MET A 161 61.23 66.24 34.44
C MET A 161 62.59 66.31 33.74
N ALA A 162 62.74 65.61 32.62
CA ALA A 162 63.95 65.66 31.80
C ALA A 162 64.21 67.07 31.24
N LYS A 163 63.16 67.80 30.84
CA LYS A 163 63.26 69.19 30.39
C LYS A 163 63.69 70.11 31.53
N ASP A 164 63.09 69.96 32.70
CA ASP A 164 63.41 70.75 33.90
C ASP A 164 64.87 70.52 34.34
N MET A 165 65.31 69.26 34.39
CA MET A 165 66.71 68.93 34.67
C MET A 165 67.67 69.57 33.66
N ASN A 166 67.33 69.54 32.36
CA ASN A 166 68.15 70.18 31.33
C ASN A 166 68.21 71.71 31.51
N THR A 167 67.12 72.35 31.94
CA THR A 167 67.14 73.79 32.26
C THR A 167 67.98 74.10 33.50
N LEU A 168 67.87 73.29 34.56
CA LEU A 168 68.67 73.45 35.78
C LEU A 168 70.17 73.32 35.51
N VAL A 169 70.58 72.29 34.76
CA VAL A 169 71.98 72.07 34.37
C VAL A 169 72.54 73.21 33.53
N ARG A 170 71.72 73.87 32.70
CA ARG A 170 72.15 75.05 31.92
C ARG A 170 72.22 76.35 32.72
N SER A 171 71.56 76.40 33.87
CA SER A 171 71.52 77.58 34.75
C SER A 171 72.56 77.57 35.88
N ALA A 172 73.25 76.44 36.07
CA ALA A 172 74.38 76.25 36.99
C ALA A 172 75.72 76.47 36.25
#